data_AF-A0A4P5YC15-F1
#
_entry.id   AF-A0A4P5YC15-F1
#
_cell.length_a   1.000
_cell.length_b   1.000
_cell.length_c   1.000
_cell.angle_alpha   90.00
_cell.angle_beta   90.00
_cell.angle_gamma   90.00
#
_symmetry.space_group_name_H-M   'P 1'
#
loop_
_entity.id
_entity.type
_entity.pdbx_description
1 polymer ?
#
loop_
_entity_poly.entity_id
_entity_poly.type
_entity_poly.pdbx_seq_one_letter_code
_entity_poly.pdbx_strand_id
1 'polypeptide(L)'
;MQAQGVAAYTTVVDDLIASGCKDVDTIARTLDGLLDFAGHHQGLALYRRLCRHLWDIDQQAAATYVQFYREFWDPEDERPWKQTPVPKREGAGR
;
A
#
# COMPACT_ATOMS: atom_id res chain seq x y z
N MET A 1 5.68 23.41 -1.50
CA MET A 1 4.95 23.02 -2.72
C MET A 1 4.35 21.60 -2.68
N GLN A 2 4.59 20.76 -1.65
CA GLN A 2 4.14 19.34 -1.68
C GLN A 2 2.71 19.09 -1.16
N ALA A 3 2.08 20.03 -0.44
CA ALA A 3 0.75 19.82 0.16
C ALA A 3 -0.43 19.92 -0.85
N GLN A 4 -0.26 20.62 -1.97
CA GLN A 4 -1.34 20.80 -2.95
C GLN A 4 -1.60 19.54 -3.80
N GLY A 5 -0.57 18.73 -4.06
CA GLY A 5 -0.72 17.49 -4.83
C GLY A 5 -1.58 16.46 -4.10
N VAL A 6 -1.34 16.24 -2.80
CA VAL A 6 -2.06 15.25 -1.99
C VAL A 6 -3.57 15.55 -1.90
N ALA A 7 -3.94 16.83 -1.80
CA ALA A 7 -5.35 17.24 -1.75
C ALA A 7 -6.07 16.94 -3.08
N ALA A 8 -5.43 17.19 -4.22
CA ALA A 8 -5.98 16.86 -5.53
C ALA A 8 -6.17 15.35 -5.70
N TYR A 9 -5.17 14.55 -5.30
CA TYR A 9 -5.30 13.09 -5.31
C TYR A 9 -6.36 12.56 -4.35
N THR A 10 -6.60 13.23 -3.23
CA THR A 10 -7.67 12.86 -2.30
C THR A 10 -9.02 12.90 -3.01
N THR A 11 -9.33 13.99 -3.71
CA THR A 11 -10.57 14.12 -4.47
C THR A 11 -10.68 13.07 -5.57
N VAL A 12 -9.60 12.80 -6.31
CA VAL A 12 -9.59 11.79 -7.38
C VAL A 12 -9.83 10.39 -6.82
N VAL A 13 -9.16 10.01 -5.73
CA VAL A 13 -9.34 8.71 -5.09
C VAL A 13 -10.76 8.56 -4.54
N ASP A 14 -11.30 9.60 -3.90
CA ASP A 14 -12.66 9.58 -3.36
C ASP A 14 -13.69 9.43 -4.48
N ASP A 15 -13.53 10.15 -5.59
CA ASP A 15 -14.41 10.05 -6.77
C ASP A 15 -14.34 8.67 -7.44
N LEU A 16 -13.15 8.09 -7.59
CA LEU A 16 -12.96 6.74 -8.13
C LEU A 16 -13.65 5.67 -7.27
N ILE A 17 -13.55 5.79 -5.95
CA ILE A 17 -14.19 4.86 -5.01
C ILE A 17 -15.71 5.08 -4.99
N ALA A 18 -16.17 6.34 -4.93
CA ALA A 18 -17.57 6.71 -4.87
C ALA A 18 -18.33 6.34 -6.15
N SER A 19 -17.70 6.52 -7.32
CA SER A 19 -18.22 6.08 -8.62
C SER A 19 -18.19 4.56 -8.79
N GLY A 20 -17.48 3.83 -7.91
CA GLY A 20 -17.31 2.39 -8.01
C GLY A 20 -16.51 1.98 -9.25
N CYS A 21 -15.57 2.83 -9.68
CA CYS A 21 -14.76 2.59 -10.87
C CYS A 21 -14.06 1.23 -10.78
N LYS A 22 -14.25 0.38 -11.80
CA LYS A 22 -13.63 -0.95 -11.90
C LYS A 22 -12.51 -1.01 -12.93
N ASP A 23 -12.13 0.15 -13.47
CA ASP A 23 -11.11 0.24 -14.49
C ASP A 23 -9.72 0.14 -13.84
N VAL A 24 -9.12 -1.05 -13.96
CA VAL A 24 -7.83 -1.37 -13.36
C VAL A 24 -6.73 -0.43 -13.87
N ASP A 25 -6.74 -0.08 -15.15
CA ASP A 25 -5.75 0.82 -15.77
C ASP A 25 -5.80 2.23 -15.17
N THR A 26 -7.01 2.77 -14.96
CA THR A 26 -7.22 4.08 -14.33
C THR A 26 -6.78 4.07 -12.86
N ILE A 27 -7.11 3.00 -12.13
CA ILE A 27 -6.69 2.82 -10.75
C ILE A 27 -5.16 2.69 -10.65
N ALA A 28 -4.56 1.88 -11.51
CA ALA A 28 -3.12 1.67 -11.62
C ALA A 28 -2.37 2.97 -11.90
N ARG A 29 -2.84 3.79 -12.85
CA ARG A 29 -2.25 5.09 -13.17
C ARG A 29 -2.35 6.08 -12.02
N THR A 30 -3.44 6.02 -11.25
CA THR A 30 -3.60 6.86 -10.05
C THR A 30 -2.70 6.39 -8.90
N LEU A 31 -2.54 5.07 -8.73
CA LEU A 31 -1.59 4.48 -7.77
C LEU A 31 -0.15 4.89 -8.11
N ASP A 32 0.22 4.85 -9.39
CA ASP A 32 1.55 5.25 -9.86
C ASP A 32 1.84 6.72 -9.52
N GLY A 33 0.90 7.62 -9.77
CA GLY A 33 1.02 9.02 -9.39
C GLY A 33 1.05 9.26 -7.87
N LEU A 34 0.41 8.41 -7.07
CA LEU A 34 0.47 8.46 -5.60
C LEU A 34 1.82 7.99 -5.04
N LEU A 35 2.60 7.17 -5.79
CA LEU A 35 3.91 6.72 -5.36
C LEU A 35 4.90 7.88 -5.20
N ASP A 36 4.76 8.95 -5.99
CA ASP A 36 5.55 10.18 -5.82
C ASP A 36 5.35 10.82 -4.43
N PHE A 37 4.19 10.59 -3.82
CA PHE A 37 3.81 11.09 -2.50
C PHE A 37 3.88 10.02 -1.40
N ALA A 38 4.31 8.80 -1.71
CA ALA A 38 4.30 7.66 -0.79
C ALA A 38 5.24 7.83 0.42
N GLY A 39 6.20 8.77 0.35
CA GLY A 39 7.03 9.18 1.49
C GLY A 39 6.29 10.00 2.56
N HIS A 40 5.05 10.43 2.31
CA HIS A 40 4.21 11.18 3.25
C HIS A 40 3.09 10.32 3.81
N HIS A 41 2.82 10.45 5.11
CA HIS A 41 1.75 9.70 5.80
C HIS A 41 0.38 9.84 5.12
N GLN A 42 0.06 11.01 4.57
CA GLN A 42 -1.21 11.25 3.88
C GLN A 42 -1.26 10.56 2.51
N GLY A 43 -0.17 10.56 1.74
CA GLY A 43 -0.09 9.86 0.46
C GLY A 43 -0.23 8.34 0.63
N LEU A 44 0.42 7.79 1.66
CA LEU A 44 0.30 6.37 2.01
C LEU A 44 -1.13 5.97 2.40
N ALA A 45 -1.85 6.82 3.13
CA ALA A 45 -3.22 6.56 3.52
C ALA A 45 -4.15 6.45 2.29
N LEU A 46 -3.97 7.34 1.30
CA LEU A 46 -4.71 7.32 0.03
C LEU A 46 -4.35 6.07 -0.78
N TYR A 47 -3.06 5.77 -0.91
CA TYR A 47 -2.55 4.61 -1.62
C TYR A 47 -3.16 3.29 -1.09
N ARG A 48 -3.15 3.09 0.23
CA ARG A 48 -3.77 1.90 0.85
C ARG A 48 -5.27 1.79 0.60
N ARG A 49 -5.98 2.92 0.62
CA ARG A 49 -7.43 2.96 0.33
C ARG A 49 -7.70 2.48 -1.09
N LEU A 50 -6.94 2.99 -2.05
CA LEU A 50 -7.10 2.66 -3.46
C LEU A 50 -6.66 1.22 -3.76
N CYS A 51 -5.60 0.71 -3.13
CA CYS A 51 -5.24 -0.71 -3.20
C CYS A 51 -6.35 -1.63 -2.66
N ARG A 52 -7.08 -1.22 -1.62
CA ARG A 52 -8.20 -2.00 -1.07
C ARG A 52 -9.38 -2.05 -2.03
N HIS A 53 -9.65 -0.94 -2.72
CA HIS A 53 -10.65 -0.90 -3.78
C HIS A 53 -10.23 -1.78 -4.96
N LEU A 54 -8.96 -1.70 -5.39
CA LEU A 54 -8.41 -2.57 -6.42
C LEU A 54 -8.49 -4.04 -6.03
N TRP A 55 -8.31 -4.39 -4.75
CA TRP A 55 -8.41 -5.76 -4.27
C TRP A 55 -9.79 -6.38 -4.50
N ASP A 56 -10.87 -5.59 -4.40
CA ASP A 56 -12.22 -6.07 -4.69
C ASP A 56 -12.43 -6.40 -6.18
N ILE A 57 -11.64 -5.75 -7.05
CA ILE A 57 -11.73 -5.87 -8.51
C ILE A 57 -10.76 -6.95 -9.02
N ASP A 58 -9.48 -6.81 -8.70
CA ASP A 58 -8.39 -7.69 -9.08
C ASP A 58 -7.37 -7.82 -7.94
N GLN A 59 -7.48 -8.94 -7.22
CA GLN A 59 -6.61 -9.26 -6.08
C GLN A 59 -5.15 -9.44 -6.50
N GLN A 60 -4.89 -9.88 -7.73
CA GLN A 60 -3.54 -10.15 -8.22
C GLN A 60 -2.82 -8.83 -8.50
N ALA A 61 -3.49 -7.90 -9.18
CA ALA A 61 -3.00 -6.54 -9.39
C ALA A 61 -2.78 -5.81 -8.05
N ALA A 62 -3.73 -5.90 -7.13
CA ALA A 62 -3.60 -5.30 -5.81
C ALA A 62 -2.41 -5.87 -5.02
N ALA A 63 -2.19 -7.19 -5.04
CA ALA A 63 -1.03 -7.82 -4.41
C ALA A 63 0.29 -7.34 -5.02
N THR A 64 0.35 -7.20 -6.35
CA THR A 64 1.51 -6.70 -7.07
C THR A 64 1.88 -5.28 -6.64
N TYR A 65 0.89 -4.37 -6.57
CA TYR A 65 1.11 -3.00 -6.11
C TYR A 65 1.56 -2.93 -4.65
N VAL A 66 0.95 -3.73 -3.77
CA VAL A 66 1.36 -3.81 -2.35
C VAL A 66 2.80 -4.34 -2.22
N GLN A 67 3.18 -5.35 -3.00
CA GLN A 67 4.54 -5.87 -3.00
C GLN A 67 5.54 -4.85 -3.52
N PHE A 68 5.24 -4.18 -4.63
CA PHE A 68 6.06 -3.11 -5.19
C PHE A 68 6.29 -2.00 -4.16
N TYR A 69 5.24 -1.54 -3.48
CA TYR A 69 5.38 -0.56 -2.41
C TYR A 69 6.36 -1.03 -1.31
N ARG A 70 6.27 -2.29 -0.88
CA ARG A 70 7.12 -2.82 0.20
C ARG A 70 8.58 -2.93 -0.20
N GLU A 71 8.85 -3.33 -1.43
CA GLU A 71 10.22 -3.43 -1.94
C GLU A 71 10.94 -2.07 -1.94
N PHE A 72 10.24 -0.99 -2.26
CA PHE A 72 10.83 0.34 -2.40
C PHE A 72 10.71 1.24 -1.15
N TRP A 73 9.63 1.12 -0.36
CA TRP A 73 9.32 2.02 0.77
C TRP A 73 9.20 1.34 2.14
N ASP A 74 9.02 0.01 2.21
CA ASP A 74 8.96 -0.75 3.48
C ASP A 74 9.91 -1.95 3.42
N PRO A 75 11.23 -1.71 3.29
CA PRO A 75 12.19 -2.80 3.21
C PRO A 75 12.06 -3.66 4.47
N GLU A 76 11.83 -4.97 4.26
CA GLU A 76 11.53 -5.91 5.36
C GLU A 76 12.67 -6.02 6.39
N ASP A 77 13.87 -5.54 6.04
CA ASP A 77 15.09 -5.56 6.83
C ASP A 77 15.04 -4.63 8.07
N GLU A 78 14.22 -3.58 8.05
CA GLU A 78 14.13 -2.59 9.14
C GLU A 78 13.17 -2.96 10.28
N ARG A 79 12.61 -4.19 10.31
CA ARG A 79 11.64 -4.59 11.33
C ARG A 79 12.32 -5.19 12.57
N PRO A 80 12.37 -4.50 13.73
CA PRO A 80 13.08 -4.97 14.92
C PRO A 80 12.46 -6.23 15.55
N TRP A 81 11.21 -6.55 15.25
CA TRP A 81 10.50 -7.75 15.74
C TRP A 81 10.58 -8.96 14.81
N LYS A 82 11.21 -8.85 13.63
CA LYS A 82 11.56 -10.03 12.80
C LYS A 82 12.91 -10.64 13.19
N GLN A 83 13.75 -9.88 13.90
CA GLN A 83 15.07 -10.33 14.39
C GLN A 83 15.03 -11.00 15.75
N THR A 84 13.86 -11.16 16.40
CA THR A 84 13.78 -12.02 17.58
C THR A 84 13.91 -13.48 17.15
N PRO A 85 15.02 -14.18 17.45
CA PRO A 85 15.00 -15.63 17.40
C PRO A 85 13.90 -16.07 18.38
N VAL A 86 12.82 -16.66 17.85
CA VAL A 86 11.85 -17.35 18.69
C VAL A 86 12.65 -18.40 19.44
N PRO A 87 12.75 -18.36 20.79
CA PRO A 87 13.53 -19.36 21.50
C PRO A 87 12.89 -20.71 21.20
N LYS A 88 13.65 -21.55 20.48
CA LYS A 88 13.28 -22.93 20.21
C LYS A 88 13.02 -23.56 21.57
N ARG A 89 11.76 -23.87 21.86
CA ARG A 89 11.38 -24.58 23.09
C ARG A 89 12.09 -25.92 23.05
N GLU A 90 13.23 -26.02 23.71
CA GLU A 90 13.89 -27.28 23.96
C GLU A 90 12.93 -28.14 24.78
N GLY A 91 12.57 -29.29 24.22
CA GLY A 91 11.66 -30.23 24.83
C GLY A 91 12.22 -30.70 26.16
N ALA A 92 11.65 -30.18 27.25
CA ALA A 92 11.80 -30.74 28.56
C ALA A 92 11.07 -32.10 28.60
N GLY A 93 11.85 -33.17 28.76
CA GLY A 93 11.46 -34.35 29.52
C GLY A 93 10.67 -35.43 28.77
N ARG A 94 11.36 -36.52 28.44
CA ARG A 94 11.33 -37.69 29.32
C ARG A 94 12.53 -38.60 29.09
#